data_AF-A0A916UED3-F1
#
_entry.id   AF-A0A916UED3-F1
#
_cell.length_a   1.000
_cell.length_b   1.000
_cell.length_c   1.000
_cell.angle_alpha   90.00
_cell.angle_beta   90.00
_cell.angle_gamma   90.00
#
_symmetry.space_group_name_H-M   'P 1'
#
loop_
_entity.id
_entity.type
_entity.pdbx_description
1 polymer ?
#
loop_
_entity_poly.entity_id
_entity_poly.type
_entity_poly.pdbx_seq_one_letter_code
_entity_poly.pdbx_strand_id
1 'polypeptide(L)'
;MFSNIGWGEIFILMVAALVILGPERLPGAATWMAKSVRQARDYVSGASNQLREEFGTDLDDFRKPLSELRQLRNLSPRAAITKHLLDGDDSFLTGNFDDERKPGSSTSSGGSSRAEMNPERMPLGMDEKPPIDPDAT
;
A
#
# COMPACT_ATOMS: atom_id res chain seq x y z
N MET A 1 -8.07 -12.23 4.15
CA MET A 1 -8.25 -13.70 4.29
C MET A 1 -6.92 -14.44 4.41
N PHE A 2 -5.86 -14.03 3.70
CA PHE A 2 -4.50 -14.59 3.86
C PHE A 2 -3.72 -14.09 5.09
N SER A 3 -4.24 -13.07 5.80
CA SER A 3 -3.60 -12.49 6.99
C SER A 3 -3.54 -13.45 8.20
N ASN A 4 -4.20 -14.60 8.12
CA ASN A 4 -4.15 -15.66 9.14
C ASN A 4 -3.16 -16.78 8.79
N ILE A 5 -2.39 -16.67 7.69
CA ILE A 5 -1.32 -17.64 7.41
C ILE A 5 -0.17 -17.33 8.38
N GLY A 6 0.01 -18.20 9.38
CA GLY A 6 1.15 -18.17 10.27
C GLY A 6 2.35 -18.89 9.66
N TRP A 7 3.49 -18.76 10.33
CA TRP A 7 4.70 -19.52 9.98
C TRP A 7 4.48 -21.05 10.04
N GLY A 8 3.56 -21.51 10.91
CA GLY A 8 3.21 -22.93 11.04
C GLY A 8 2.49 -23.48 9.80
N GLU A 9 1.51 -22.75 9.26
CA GLU A 9 0.80 -23.12 8.05
C GLU A 9 1.73 -23.18 6.83
N ILE A 10 2.67 -22.23 6.72
CA ILE A 10 3.68 -22.23 5.65
C ILE A 10 4.54 -23.49 5.72
N PHE A 11 4.96 -23.89 6.93
CA PHE A 11 5.73 -25.13 7.12
C PHE A 11 4.91 -26.37 6.73
N ILE A 12 3.63 -26.44 7.11
CA ILE A 12 2.74 -27.53 6.72
C ILE A 12 2.60 -27.59 5.19
N LEU A 13 2.44 -26.45 4.51
CA LEU A 13 2.37 -26.40 3.05
C LEU A 13 3.68 -26.84 2.39
N MET A 14 4.83 -26.47 2.97
CA MET A 14 6.13 -26.92 2.47
C MET A 14 6.25 -28.44 2.58
N VAL A 15 5.90 -29.02 3.73
CA VAL A 15 5.92 -30.48 3.91
C VAL A 15 4.95 -31.17 2.98
N ALA A 16 3.72 -30.66 2.83
CA ALA A 16 2.75 -31.19 1.89
C ALA A 16 3.27 -31.16 0.45
N ALA A 17 3.90 -30.05 0.03
CA ALA A 17 4.52 -29.94 -1.28
C ALA A 17 5.68 -30.93 -1.48
N LEU A 18 6.52 -31.14 -0.46
CA LEU A 18 7.58 -32.15 -0.47
C LEU A 18 7.03 -33.58 -0.59
N VAL A 19 5.91 -33.89 0.05
CA VAL A 19 5.28 -35.22 -0.01
C VAL A 19 4.59 -35.46 -1.35
N ILE A 20 3.81 -34.49 -1.83
CA ILE A 20 3.03 -34.64 -3.08
C ILE A 20 3.96 -34.65 -4.31
N LEU A 21 4.89 -33.70 -4.37
CA LEU A 21 5.77 -33.52 -5.53
C LEU A 21 7.07 -34.33 -5.41
N GLY A 22 7.51 -34.61 -4.19
CA GLY A 22 8.79 -35.25 -3.89
C GLY A 22 9.91 -34.24 -3.64
N PRO A 23 10.82 -34.49 -2.68
CA PRO A 23 11.90 -33.57 -2.31
C PRO A 23 12.89 -33.30 -3.44
N GLU A 24 13.11 -34.28 -4.31
CA GLU A 24 14.01 -34.16 -5.47
C GLU A 24 13.44 -33.29 -6.60
N ARG A 25 12.11 -33.19 -6.69
CA ARG A 25 11.44 -32.53 -7.83
C ARG A 25 11.07 -31.07 -7.53
N LEU A 26 10.82 -30.75 -6.26
CA LEU A 26 10.50 -29.40 -5.80
C LEU A 26 11.53 -28.33 -6.22
N PRO A 27 12.86 -28.51 -6.00
CA PRO A 27 13.85 -27.51 -6.41
C PRO A 27 13.91 -27.36 -7.94
N GLY A 28 13.72 -28.46 -8.68
CA GLY A 28 13.63 -28.43 -10.14
C GLY A 28 12.40 -27.65 -10.63
N ALA A 29 11.22 -27.91 -10.05
CA ALA A 29 9.97 -27.23 -10.40
C ALA A 29 10.01 -25.73 -10.06
N ALA A 30 10.55 -25.36 -8.90
CA ALA A 30 10.73 -23.97 -8.52
C ALA A 30 11.65 -23.22 -9.50
N THR A 31 12.76 -23.86 -9.89
CA THR A 31 13.69 -23.30 -10.88
C THR A 31 13.06 -23.15 -12.26
N TRP A 32 12.25 -24.14 -12.68
CA TRP A 32 11.51 -24.06 -13.94
C TRP A 32 10.49 -22.91 -13.91
N MET A 33 9.66 -22.81 -12.87
CA MET A 33 8.71 -21.70 -12.71
C MET A 33 9.41 -20.34 -12.71
N ALA A 34 10.52 -20.21 -11.97
CA ALA A 34 11.29 -18.97 -11.93
C ALA A 34 11.82 -18.58 -13.32
N LYS A 35 12.35 -19.54 -14.07
CA LYS A 35 12.80 -19.33 -15.46
C LYS A 35 11.64 -18.96 -16.38
N SER A 36 10.51 -19.65 -16.28
CA SER A 36 9.31 -19.38 -17.09
C SER A 36 8.75 -17.98 -16.81
N VAL A 37 8.67 -17.57 -15.55
CA VAL A 37 8.22 -16.22 -15.17
C VAL A 37 9.18 -15.17 -15.70
N ARG A 38 10.49 -15.40 -15.61
CA ARG A 38 11.50 -14.48 -16.13
C ARG A 38 11.40 -14.35 -17.65
N GLN A 39 11.34 -15.47 -18.37
CA GLN A 39 11.12 -15.46 -19.82
C GLN A 39 9.83 -14.74 -20.17
N ALA A 40 8.71 -15.05 -19.51
CA ALA A 40 7.44 -14.37 -19.77
C ALA A 40 7.55 -12.85 -19.57
N ARG A 41 8.22 -12.39 -18.50
CA ARG A 41 8.47 -10.97 -18.26
C ARG A 41 9.34 -10.36 -19.36
N ASP A 42 10.39 -11.05 -19.78
CA ASP A 42 11.30 -10.59 -20.83
C ASP A 42 10.56 -10.46 -22.17
N TYR A 43 9.76 -11.47 -22.56
CA TYR A 43 8.89 -11.44 -23.75
C TYR A 43 7.86 -10.31 -23.69
N VAL A 44 7.16 -10.14 -22.56
CA VAL A 44 6.17 -9.05 -22.39
C VAL A 44 6.85 -7.69 -22.46
N SER A 45 8.04 -7.52 -21.86
CA SER A 45 8.77 -6.26 -21.89
C SER A 45 9.31 -5.92 -23.28
N GLY A 46 9.83 -6.91 -24.01
CA GLY A 46 10.29 -6.75 -25.39
C GLY A 46 9.15 -6.40 -26.35
N ALA A 47 8.04 -7.13 -26.27
CA ALA A 47 6.86 -6.84 -27.08
C ALA A 47 6.24 -5.48 -26.74
N SER A 48 6.16 -5.11 -25.45
CA SER A 48 5.68 -3.80 -25.01
C SER A 48 6.54 -2.66 -25.53
N ASN A 49 7.86 -2.86 -25.61
CA ASN A 49 8.78 -1.87 -26.17
C ASN A 49 8.62 -1.74 -27.69
N GLN A 50 8.52 -2.84 -28.44
CA GLN A 50 8.25 -2.81 -29.88
C GLN A 50 6.91 -2.14 -30.20
N LEU A 51 5.85 -2.49 -29.45
CA LEU A 51 4.54 -1.85 -29.58
C LEU A 51 4.61 -0.35 -29.25
N ARG A 52 5.39 0.04 -28.23
CA ARG A 52 5.58 1.45 -27.87
C ARG A 52 6.39 2.24 -28.91
N GLU A 53 7.29 1.58 -29.62
CA GLU A 53 8.12 2.18 -30.67
C GLU A 53 7.35 2.29 -32.00
N GLU A 54 6.49 1.33 -32.33
CA GLU A 54 5.68 1.32 -33.55
C GLU A 54 4.33 2.05 -33.43
N PHE A 55 3.70 2.03 -32.25
CA PHE A 55 2.34 2.56 -32.01
C PHE A 55 2.29 3.63 -30.90
N GLY A 56 3.40 4.36 -30.70
CA GLY A 56 3.62 5.23 -29.54
C GLY A 56 2.45 6.17 -29.17
N THR A 57 1.75 6.73 -30.15
CA THR A 57 0.61 7.65 -29.94
C THR A 57 -0.71 6.89 -29.67
N ASP A 58 -0.95 5.76 -30.35
CA ASP A 58 -2.19 4.96 -30.18
C ASP A 58 -2.22 4.24 -28.82
N LEU A 59 -1.05 3.90 -28.26
CA LEU A 59 -0.90 3.28 -26.94
C LEU A 59 -1.27 4.21 -25.78
N ASP A 60 -1.08 5.52 -25.93
CA ASP A 60 -1.47 6.50 -24.91
C ASP A 60 -3.00 6.64 -24.80
N ASP A 61 -3.73 6.42 -25.89
CA ASP A 61 -5.19 6.35 -25.89
C ASP A 61 -5.72 5.09 -25.19
N PHE A 62 -4.99 3.97 -25.22
CA PHE A 62 -5.33 2.78 -24.43
C PHE A 62 -4.87 2.87 -22.96
N ARG A 63 -3.85 3.69 -22.67
CA ARG A 63 -3.40 3.91 -21.29
C ARG A 63 -4.46 4.59 -20.43
N LYS A 64 -5.20 5.57 -20.96
CA LYS A 64 -6.30 6.25 -20.23
C LYS A 64 -7.35 5.28 -19.68
N PRO A 65 -8.00 4.42 -20.49
CA PRO A 65 -8.98 3.46 -19.98
C PRO A 65 -8.36 2.40 -19.07
N LEU A 66 -7.11 1.97 -19.31
CA LEU A 66 -6.41 1.05 -18.39
C LEU A 66 -6.08 1.69 -17.03
N SER A 67 -5.73 2.97 -17.01
CA SER A 67 -5.54 3.72 -15.76
C SER A 67 -6.85 3.92 -15.02
N GLU A 68 -7.94 4.24 -15.71
CA GLU A 68 -9.27 4.34 -15.12
C GLU A 68 -9.70 3.00 -14.52
N LEU A 69 -9.50 1.87 -15.21
CA LEU A 69 -9.82 0.53 -14.68
C LEU A 69 -9.01 0.17 -13.43
N ARG A 70 -7.72 0.55 -13.37
CA ARG A 70 -6.92 0.36 -12.15
C ARG A 70 -7.38 1.28 -11.03
N GLN A 71 -7.77 2.51 -11.35
CA GLN A 71 -8.27 3.50 -10.39
C GLN A 71 -9.63 3.07 -9.83
N LEU A 72 -10.52 2.53 -10.68
CA LEU A 72 -11.79 1.91 -10.30
C LEU A 72 -11.62 0.63 -9.49
N ARG A 73 -10.55 -0.15 -9.72
CA ARG A 73 -10.28 -1.34 -8.90
C ARG A 73 -9.74 -0.99 -7.51
N ASN A 74 -8.97 0.10 -7.41
CA ASN A 74 -8.46 0.61 -6.12
C ASN A 74 -9.52 1.40 -5.35
N LEU A 75 -10.51 1.99 -6.02
CA LEU A 75 -11.73 2.51 -5.41
C LEU A 75 -12.71 1.35 -5.29
N SER A 76 -12.66 0.58 -4.19
CA SER A 76 -13.57 -0.55 -4.00
C SER A 76 -15.01 -0.18 -4.43
N PRO A 77 -15.76 -1.03 -5.16
CA PRO A 77 -17.11 -0.69 -5.62
C PRO A 77 -18.01 -0.22 -4.48
N ARG A 78 -17.77 -0.74 -3.27
CA ARG A 78 -18.35 -0.26 -2.02
C ARG A 78 -17.99 1.20 -1.73
N ALA A 79 -16.72 1.58 -1.74
CA ALA A 79 -16.28 2.96 -1.53
C ALA A 79 -16.82 3.95 -2.59
N ALA A 80 -16.96 3.53 -3.85
CA ALA A 80 -17.56 4.37 -4.89
C ALA A 80 -19.06 4.60 -4.66
N ILE A 81 -19.80 3.56 -4.25
CA ILE A 81 -21.22 3.66 -3.91
C ILE A 81 -21.41 4.45 -2.62
N THR A 82 -20.59 4.24 -1.58
CA THR A 82 -20.69 4.99 -0.32
C THR A 82 -20.38 6.49 -0.51
N LYS A 83 -19.43 6.85 -1.37
CA LYS A 83 -19.16 8.26 -1.69
C LYS A 83 -20.29 8.93 -2.47
N HIS A 84 -20.96 8.21 -3.38
CA HIS A 84 -22.02 8.80 -4.19
C HIS A 84 -23.42 8.75 -3.56
N LEU A 85 -23.68 7.78 -2.67
CA LEU A 85 -25.00 7.59 -2.05
C LEU A 85 -25.04 8.02 -0.58
N LEU A 86 -23.91 7.99 0.13
CA LEU A 86 -23.82 8.21 1.59
C LEU A 86 -22.84 9.34 1.96
N ASP A 87 -22.39 10.13 0.97
CA ASP A 87 -21.48 11.28 1.15
C ASP A 87 -20.22 10.99 1.99
N GLY A 88 -19.75 9.73 1.97
CA GLY A 88 -18.59 9.28 2.73
C GLY A 88 -18.84 8.91 4.20
N ASP A 89 -20.09 8.84 4.66
CA ASP A 89 -20.41 8.40 6.02
C ASP A 89 -20.61 6.87 6.07
N ASP A 90 -19.50 6.16 6.28
CA ASP A 90 -19.48 4.70 6.41
C ASP A 90 -20.16 4.21 7.72
N SER A 91 -20.48 5.12 8.65
CA SER A 91 -21.01 4.80 10.00
C SER A 91 -22.37 4.11 9.93
N PHE A 92 -23.21 4.49 8.95
CA PHE A 92 -24.53 3.89 8.72
C PHE A 92 -24.49 2.45 8.20
N LEU A 93 -23.45 2.08 7.43
CA LEU A 93 -23.30 0.73 6.90
C LEU A 93 -22.49 -0.18 7.84
N THR A 94 -21.62 0.42 8.65
CA THR A 94 -20.68 -0.31 9.52
C THR A 94 -21.20 -0.46 10.95
N GLY A 95 -22.31 0.23 11.31
CA GLY A 95 -23.06 0.00 12.55
C GLY A 95 -22.41 0.57 13.82
N ASN A 96 -21.45 1.50 13.68
CA ASN A 96 -20.63 1.99 14.80
C ASN A 96 -21.25 3.18 15.57
N PHE A 97 -22.56 3.14 15.85
CA PHE A 97 -23.31 4.24 16.47
C PHE A 97 -23.07 4.43 17.99
N ASP A 98 -22.00 3.88 18.56
CA ASP A 98 -21.84 3.76 20.01
C ASP A 98 -20.89 4.80 20.67
N ASP A 99 -20.41 5.83 19.95
CA ASP A 99 -19.45 6.80 20.51
C ASP A 99 -20.07 8.08 21.11
N GLU A 100 -21.39 8.12 21.36
CA GLU A 100 -22.10 9.32 21.84
C GLU A 100 -22.63 9.22 23.28
N ARG A 101 -21.87 8.59 24.19
CA ARG A 101 -22.16 8.69 25.64
C ARG A 101 -20.91 8.84 26.49
N LYS A 102 -20.59 10.08 26.89
CA LYS A 102 -20.17 10.39 28.26
C LYS A 102 -20.36 11.88 28.62
N PRO A 103 -21.11 12.19 29.69
CA PRO A 103 -21.28 13.55 30.20
C PRO A 103 -20.17 13.92 31.20
N GLY A 104 -19.71 15.16 31.14
CA GLY A 104 -19.12 15.90 32.27
C GLY A 104 -17.70 15.53 32.74
N SER A 105 -16.74 16.43 32.53
CA SER A 105 -15.82 16.89 33.58
C SER A 105 -14.99 18.09 33.10
N SER A 106 -15.58 19.28 33.26
CA SER A 106 -14.78 20.50 33.43
C SER A 106 -14.19 20.48 34.84
N THR A 107 -12.89 20.26 34.96
CA THR A 107 -12.13 20.58 36.17
C THR A 107 -10.83 21.23 35.76
N SER A 108 -10.74 22.51 36.09
CA SER A 108 -9.56 23.36 35.95
C SER A 108 -8.54 23.05 37.03
N SER A 109 -7.26 22.88 36.65
CA SER A 109 -6.12 23.31 37.49
C SER A 109 -4.82 23.37 36.68
N GLY A 110 -4.36 24.62 36.52
CA GLY A 110 -2.97 25.11 36.40
C GLY A 110 -1.86 24.25 35.78
N GLY A 111 -1.27 24.74 34.69
CA GLY A 111 0.05 24.32 34.24
C GLY A 111 0.53 24.98 32.95
N SER A 112 1.14 26.16 33.09
CA SER A 112 1.95 26.92 32.11
C SER A 112 2.54 26.18 30.89
N SER A 113 2.18 26.63 29.67
CA SER A 113 3.03 26.61 28.45
C SER A 113 2.26 27.31 27.31
N ARG A 114 2.36 28.63 27.19
CA ARG A 114 3.30 29.37 26.32
C ARG A 114 3.13 29.02 24.84
N ALA A 115 2.47 29.94 24.14
CA ALA A 115 2.36 30.07 22.69
C ALA A 115 3.55 29.48 21.93
N GLU A 116 3.28 28.44 21.14
CA GLU A 116 4.20 27.80 20.22
C GLU A 116 4.37 28.73 19.01
N MET A 117 5.31 29.67 19.14
CA MET A 117 5.85 30.44 18.04
C MET A 117 6.66 29.49 17.15
N ASN A 118 6.23 29.38 15.90
CA ASN A 118 6.95 28.74 14.80
C ASN A 118 8.46 29.08 14.85
N PRO A 119 9.36 28.11 15.12
CA PRO A 119 10.79 28.37 15.30
C PRO A 119 11.58 28.39 13.98
N GLU A 120 10.96 28.31 12.81
CA GLU A 120 11.68 28.12 11.54
C GLU A 120 12.47 29.35 11.00
N ARG A 121 12.61 30.46 11.75
CA ARG A 121 13.32 31.66 11.24
C ARG A 121 14.14 32.43 12.27
N MET A 122 14.86 31.74 13.16
CA MET A 122 15.98 32.38 13.83
C MET A 122 17.28 32.07 13.05
N PRO A 123 18.04 33.09 12.60
CA PRO A 123 19.36 32.85 12.06
C PRO A 123 20.23 32.25 13.17
N LEU A 124 20.91 31.15 12.86
CA LEU A 124 21.82 30.48 13.78
C LEU A 124 22.85 31.47 14.33
N GLY A 125 23.16 31.37 15.63
CA GLY A 125 24.26 32.13 16.21
C GLY A 125 25.59 31.75 15.57
N MET A 126 26.56 32.68 15.57
CA MET A 126 27.86 32.56 14.88
C MET A 126 28.65 31.28 15.25
N ASP A 127 28.32 30.64 16.38
CA ASP A 127 28.98 29.43 16.91
C ASP A 127 28.00 28.27 17.20
N GLU A 128 26.79 28.27 16.63
CA GLU A 128 25.79 27.22 16.85
C GLU A 128 25.81 26.19 15.70
N LYS A 129 25.95 24.90 16.04
CA LYS A 129 25.92 23.82 15.04
C LYS A 129 24.50 23.64 14.49
N PRO A 130 24.35 23.49 13.15
CA PRO A 130 23.03 23.29 12.57
C PRO A 130 22.42 21.97 13.05
N PRO A 131 21.07 21.91 13.14
CA PRO A 131 20.37 20.69 13.50
C PRO A 131 20.69 19.58 12.48
N ILE A 132 20.96 18.38 12.98
CA ILE A 132 21.24 17.21 12.13
C ILE A 132 19.91 16.67 11.60
N ASP A 133 19.81 16.58 10.27
CA ASP A 133 18.68 15.96 9.59
C ASP A 133 18.84 14.43 9.59
N PRO A 134 17.94 13.67 10.24
CA PRO A 134 17.99 12.22 10.26
C PRO A 134 17.60 11.55 8.93
N ASP A 135 17.08 12.29 7.95
CA ASP A 135 16.67 11.74 6.65
C ASP A 135 17.81 11.75 5.59
N ALA A 136 19.01 12.22 5.95
CA ALA A 136 20.19 12.18 5.07
C ALA A 136 21.02 10.90 5.28
N THR A 137 20.65 9.79 4.64
CA THR A 137 21.48 8.59 4.42
C THR A 137 21.23 8.00 3.03
#